data_AF-A0A0L8IGL8-F1
#
_entry.id   AF-A0A0L8IGL8-F1
#
_cell.length_a   1.000
_cell.length_b   1.000
_cell.length_c   1.000
_cell.angle_alpha   90.00
_cell.angle_beta   90.00
_cell.angle_gamma   90.00
#
_symmetry.space_group_name_H-M   'P 1'
#
loop_
_entity.id
_entity.type
_entity.pdbx_description
1 polymer ?
#
loop_
_entity_poly.entity_id
_entity_poly.type
_entity_poly.pdbx_seq_one_letter_code
_entity_poly.pdbx_strand_id
1 'polypeptide(L)'
;FRQLVCLHEIGIEIEAFSVSLKRLKASLKAFNIDHATWEQSALDRESWRSAVHKDANTCETNRITAAEDRRQARKKRAKNLVAGATIPCPHCQRLFRAQISLTSHQRTHKEAHLTPG
;
A
#
# COMPACT_ATOMS: atom_id res chain seq x y z
N PHE A 1 -34.45 18.39 -6.99
CA PHE A 1 -33.65 17.69 -5.97
C PHE A 1 -33.60 16.17 -6.17
N ARG A 2 -34.72 15.44 -6.21
CA ARG A 2 -34.73 13.97 -6.44
C ARG A 2 -34.03 13.51 -7.74
N GLN A 3 -34.21 14.21 -8.86
CA GLN A 3 -33.60 13.86 -10.15
C GLN A 3 -32.05 13.94 -10.15
N LEU A 4 -31.50 14.95 -9.46
CA LEU A 4 -30.04 15.19 -9.40
C LEU A 4 -29.33 14.16 -8.52
N VAL A 5 -29.98 13.69 -7.45
CA VAL A 5 -29.47 12.61 -6.60
C VAL A 5 -29.42 11.30 -7.39
N CYS A 6 -30.47 11.00 -8.17
CA CYS A 6 -30.54 9.80 -9.00
C CYS A 6 -29.47 9.79 -10.10
N LEU A 7 -29.22 10.93 -10.78
CA LEU A 7 -28.14 11.02 -11.78
C LEU A 7 -26.73 10.91 -11.16
N HIS A 8 -26.55 11.41 -9.93
CA HIS A 8 -25.28 11.27 -9.21
C HIS A 8 -25.03 9.83 -8.76
N GLU A 9 -26.06 9.14 -8.26
CA GLU A 9 -26.00 7.70 -7.92
C GLU A 9 -25.73 6.84 -9.15
N ILE A 10 -26.42 7.09 -10.28
CA ILE A 10 -26.16 6.42 -11.56
C ILE A 10 -24.71 6.67 -12.02
N GLY A 11 -24.20 7.90 -11.87
CA GLY A 11 -22.80 8.23 -12.18
C GLY A 11 -21.80 7.47 -11.31
N ILE A 12 -22.06 7.33 -10.01
CA ILE A 12 -21.22 6.53 -9.10
C ILE A 12 -21.24 5.05 -9.48
N GLU A 13 -22.40 4.49 -9.86
CA GLU A 13 -22.52 3.10 -10.28
C GLU A 13 -21.78 2.82 -11.59
N ILE A 14 -21.85 3.73 -12.58
CA ILE A 14 -21.11 3.63 -13.84
C ILE A 14 -19.61 3.65 -13.59
N GLU A 15 -19.12 4.55 -12.72
CA GLU A 15 -17.70 4.60 -12.34
C GLU A 15 -17.26 3.35 -11.56
N ALA A 16 -18.10 2.86 -10.64
CA ALA A 16 -17.82 1.62 -9.91
C ALA A 16 -17.73 0.40 -10.85
N PHE A 17 -18.60 0.33 -11.86
CA PHE A 17 -18.56 -0.68 -12.91
C PHE A 17 -17.28 -0.56 -13.76
N SER A 18 -16.93 0.66 -14.18
CA SER A 18 -15.70 0.98 -14.93
C SER A 18 -14.44 0.58 -14.17
N VAL A 19 -14.35 0.90 -12.88
CA VAL A 19 -13.25 0.50 -12.01
C VAL A 19 -13.18 -1.02 -11.85
N SER A 20 -14.32 -1.67 -11.67
CA SER A 20 -14.39 -3.14 -11.52
C SER A 20 -13.93 -3.87 -12.79
N LEU A 21 -14.34 -3.38 -13.97
CA LEU A 21 -13.92 -3.92 -15.26
C LEU A 21 -12.41 -3.73 -15.51
N LYS A 22 -11.87 -2.55 -15.17
CA LYS A 22 -10.42 -2.28 -15.26
C LYS A 22 -9.62 -3.22 -14.37
N ARG A 23 -10.09 -3.48 -13.15
CA ARG A 23 -9.46 -4.42 -12.21
C ARG A 23 -9.51 -5.85 -12.74
N LEU A 24 -10.63 -6.30 -13.30
CA LEU A 24 -10.74 -7.63 -13.91
C LEU A 24 -9.75 -7.79 -15.07
N LYS A 25 -9.67 -6.83 -15.98
CA LYS A 25 -8.70 -6.86 -17.09
C LYS A 25 -7.25 -6.92 -16.60
N ALA A 26 -6.92 -6.15 -15.55
CA ALA A 26 -5.59 -6.18 -14.95
C ALA A 26 -5.28 -7.56 -14.32
N SER A 27 -6.24 -8.18 -13.66
CA SER A 27 -6.11 -9.53 -13.13
C SER A 27 -5.91 -10.54 -14.27
N LEU A 28 -6.75 -10.55 -15.31
CA LEU A 28 -6.58 -11.48 -16.44
C LEU A 28 -5.19 -11.35 -17.08
N LYS A 29 -4.70 -10.11 -17.26
CA LYS A 29 -3.36 -9.85 -17.77
C LYS A 29 -2.26 -10.37 -16.82
N ALA A 30 -2.43 -10.23 -15.51
CA ALA A 30 -1.49 -10.77 -14.53
C ALA A 30 -1.44 -12.32 -14.56
N PHE A 31 -2.53 -12.94 -14.99
CA PHE A 31 -2.63 -14.38 -15.22
C PHE A 31 -2.25 -14.80 -16.64
N ASN A 32 -1.70 -13.89 -17.47
CA ASN A 32 -1.39 -14.16 -18.88
C ASN A 32 -2.58 -14.73 -19.70
N ILE A 33 -3.81 -14.43 -19.27
CA ILE A 33 -5.04 -14.80 -19.96
C ILE A 33 -5.44 -13.63 -20.84
N ASP A 34 -5.47 -13.83 -22.16
CA ASP A 34 -6.03 -12.83 -23.05
C ASP A 34 -7.55 -12.78 -22.93
N HIS A 35 -8.07 -11.59 -22.64
CA HIS A 35 -9.50 -11.35 -22.47
C HIS A 35 -10.33 -11.61 -23.74
N ALA A 36 -9.72 -11.65 -24.93
CA ALA A 36 -10.43 -11.91 -26.18
C ALA A 36 -10.47 -13.41 -26.54
N THR A 37 -9.51 -14.22 -26.06
CA THR A 37 -9.40 -15.64 -26.43
C THR A 37 -9.60 -16.62 -25.27
N TRP A 38 -9.89 -16.14 -24.06
CA TRP A 38 -9.98 -16.99 -22.86
C TRP A 38 -11.04 -18.11 -22.97
N GLU A 39 -12.18 -17.86 -23.63
CA GLU A 39 -13.23 -18.88 -23.83
C GLU A 39 -12.72 -20.03 -24.70
N GLN A 40 -11.99 -19.70 -25.77
CA GLN A 40 -11.38 -20.69 -26.66
C GLN A 40 -10.32 -21.51 -25.92
N SER A 41 -9.51 -20.87 -25.10
CA SER A 41 -8.52 -21.53 -24.25
C SER A 41 -9.16 -22.41 -23.17
N ALA A 42 -10.37 -22.07 -22.70
CA ALA A 42 -11.08 -22.82 -21.68
C ALA A 42 -11.77 -24.10 -22.21
N LEU A 43 -11.85 -24.28 -23.54
CA LEU A 43 -12.38 -25.50 -24.17
C LEU A 43 -11.53 -26.74 -23.82
N ASP A 44 -10.20 -26.58 -23.82
CA ASP A 44 -9.31 -27.59 -23.28
C ASP A 44 -9.20 -27.42 -21.76
N ARG A 45 -10.05 -28.16 -21.05
CA ARG A 45 -10.18 -28.06 -19.59
C ARG A 45 -8.95 -28.50 -18.82
N GLU A 46 -8.10 -29.37 -19.38
CA GLU A 46 -6.90 -29.83 -18.71
C GLU A 46 -5.78 -28.78 -18.84
N SER A 47 -5.52 -28.33 -20.07
CA SER A 47 -4.57 -27.25 -20.33
C SER A 47 -4.96 -25.96 -19.61
N TRP A 48 -6.25 -25.60 -19.62
CA TRP A 48 -6.76 -24.42 -18.93
C TRP A 48 -6.48 -24.44 -17.42
N ARG A 49 -6.76 -25.55 -16.74
CA ARG A 49 -6.51 -25.65 -15.30
C ARG A 49 -5.02 -25.54 -14.98
N SER A 50 -4.18 -26.22 -15.75
CA SER A 50 -2.73 -26.18 -15.60
C SER A 50 -2.17 -24.77 -15.79
N ALA A 51 -2.62 -24.06 -16.83
CA ALA A 51 -2.24 -22.68 -17.10
C ALA A 51 -2.65 -21.74 -15.96
N VAL A 52 -3.94 -21.76 -15.57
CA VAL A 52 -4.45 -20.93 -14.47
C VAL A 52 -3.71 -21.18 -13.16
N HIS A 53 -3.40 -22.43 -12.82
CA HIS A 53 -2.63 -22.74 -11.61
C HIS A 53 -1.20 -22.22 -11.66
N LYS A 54 -0.51 -22.40 -12.80
CA LYS A 54 0.85 -21.89 -13.01
C LYS A 54 0.89 -20.37 -12.87
N ASP A 55 -0.06 -19.68 -13.47
CA ASP A 55 -0.10 -18.23 -13.48
C ASP A 55 -0.54 -17.67 -12.12
N ALA A 56 -1.43 -18.36 -11.40
CA ALA A 56 -1.75 -18.07 -10.00
C ALA A 56 -0.51 -18.13 -9.09
N ASN A 57 0.27 -19.20 -9.21
CA ASN A 57 1.52 -19.38 -8.44
C ASN A 57 2.53 -18.27 -8.76
N THR A 58 2.61 -17.88 -10.04
CA THR A 58 3.48 -16.78 -10.48
C THR A 58 3.02 -15.44 -9.89
N CYS A 59 1.72 -15.16 -9.93
CA CYS A 59 1.13 -13.97 -9.34
C CYS A 59 1.40 -13.89 -7.83
N GLU A 60 1.21 -14.99 -7.10
CA GLU A 60 1.48 -15.05 -5.66
C GLU A 60 2.96 -14.85 -5.35
N THR A 61 3.84 -15.49 -6.12
CA THR A 61 5.30 -15.30 -6.01
C THR A 61 5.68 -13.82 -6.19
N ASN A 62 5.14 -13.18 -7.23
CA ASN A 62 5.37 -11.75 -7.49
C ASN A 62 4.85 -10.87 -6.36
N ARG A 63 3.68 -11.19 -5.78
CA ARG A 63 3.12 -10.47 -4.62
C ARG A 63 4.04 -10.59 -3.40
N ILE A 64 4.57 -11.77 -3.12
CA ILE A 64 5.49 -12.02 -2.00
C ILE A 64 6.81 -11.26 -2.21
N THR A 65 7.42 -11.38 -3.39
CA THR A 65 8.66 -10.66 -3.72
C THR A 65 8.49 -9.16 -3.59
N ALA A 66 7.41 -8.59 -4.15
CA ALA A 66 7.13 -7.16 -4.04
C ALA A 66 6.90 -6.72 -2.58
N ALA A 67 6.32 -7.57 -1.73
CA ALA A 67 6.15 -7.29 -0.31
C ALA A 67 7.50 -7.29 0.43
N GLU A 68 8.39 -8.24 0.11
CA GLU A 68 9.72 -8.31 0.69
C GLU A 68 10.61 -7.14 0.23
N ASP A 69 10.57 -6.76 -1.05
CA ASP A 69 11.26 -5.57 -1.56
C ASP A 69 10.81 -4.30 -0.81
N ARG A 70 9.50 -4.15 -0.60
CA ARG A 70 8.96 -3.03 0.21
C ARG A 70 9.43 -3.10 1.66
N ARG A 71 9.56 -4.28 2.25
CA ARG A 71 10.11 -4.45 3.60
C ARG A 71 11.58 -4.05 3.66
N GLN A 72 12.40 -4.53 2.72
CA GLN A 72 13.82 -4.18 2.64
C GLN A 72 14.04 -2.69 2.39
N ALA A 73 13.25 -2.08 1.50
CA ALA A 73 13.29 -0.64 1.24
C ALA A 73 12.98 0.18 2.51
N ARG A 74 11.97 -0.22 3.30
CA ARG A 74 11.68 0.41 4.60
C ARG A 74 12.83 0.25 5.59
N LYS A 75 13.44 -0.94 5.67
CA LYS A 75 14.59 -1.20 6.55
C LYS A 75 15.81 -0.37 6.14
N LYS A 76 16.08 -0.24 4.84
CA LYS A 76 17.14 0.63 4.31
C LYS A 76 16.89 2.10 4.64
N ARG A 77 15.66 2.59 4.46
CA ARG A 77 15.27 3.96 4.84
C ARG A 77 15.47 4.21 6.34
N ALA A 78 15.08 3.26 7.19
CA ALA A 78 15.29 3.37 8.64
C ALA A 78 16.78 3.42 9.02
N LYS A 79 17.62 2.56 8.40
CA LYS A 79 19.08 2.59 8.61
C LYS A 79 19.70 3.93 8.18
N ASN A 80 19.29 4.47 7.04
CA ASN A 80 19.77 5.77 6.56
C ASN A 80 19.40 6.92 7.51
N LEU A 81 18.20 6.91 8.11
CA LEU A 81 17.83 7.88 9.15
C LEU A 81 18.70 7.76 10.40
N VAL A 82 19.05 6.54 10.81
CA VAL A 82 19.89 6.28 12.00
C VAL A 82 21.35 6.69 11.78
N ALA A 83 21.84 6.71 10.54
CA ALA A 83 23.25 6.96 10.21
C ALA A 83 23.65 8.44 10.18
N GLY A 84 22.72 9.40 10.15
CA GLY A 84 23.05 10.77 9.72
C GLY A 84 22.83 11.92 10.69
N ALA A 85 21.79 11.92 11.52
CA ALA A 85 21.43 13.15 12.25
C ALA A 85 20.83 12.85 13.61
N THR A 86 21.57 13.25 14.64
CA THR A 86 21.07 13.31 16.00
C THR A 86 20.51 14.71 16.24
N ILE A 87 19.24 14.79 16.61
CA ILE A 87 18.51 16.04 16.81
C ILE A 87 18.66 16.45 18.29
N PRO A 88 19.29 17.59 18.60
CA PRO A 88 19.42 18.04 19.98
C PRO A 88 18.10 18.61 20.52
N CYS A 89 17.84 18.41 21.80
CA CYS A 89 16.77 19.13 22.49
C CYS A 89 17.19 20.60 22.74
N PRO A 90 16.31 21.58 22.52
CA PRO A 90 16.65 22.99 22.79
C PRO A 90 16.70 23.33 24.28
N HIS A 91 16.15 22.48 25.17
CA HIS A 91 16.04 22.74 26.61
C HIS A 91 17.01 21.91 27.46
N CYS A 92 17.59 20.84 26.92
CA CYS A 92 18.57 20.02 27.62
C CYS A 92 19.55 19.35 26.65
N GLN A 93 20.64 18.79 27.18
CA GLN A 93 21.69 18.16 26.36
C GLN A 93 21.28 16.79 25.77
N ARG A 94 20.01 16.39 25.87
CA ARG A 94 19.54 15.11 25.31
C ARG A 94 19.49 15.17 23.78
N LEU A 95 19.85 14.03 23.21
CA LEU A 95 20.06 13.81 21.80
C LEU A 95 19.08 12.74 21.30
N PHE A 96 18.36 13.02 20.20
CA PHE A 96 17.30 12.16 19.71
C PHE A 96 17.57 11.69 18.28
N ARG A 97 17.16 10.45 17.97
CA ARG A 97 17.32 9.86 16.63
C ARG A 97 16.11 10.07 15.71
N ALA A 98 15.01 10.61 16.24
CA ALA A 98 13.78 10.83 15.48
C ALA A 98 13.05 12.07 15.99
N GLN A 99 12.40 12.80 15.07
CA GLN A 99 11.61 13.99 15.44
C GLN A 99 10.48 13.63 16.40
N ILE A 100 9.81 12.49 16.21
CA ILE A 100 8.70 12.06 17.07
C ILE A 100 9.11 11.86 18.54
N SER A 101 10.32 11.33 18.79
CA SER A 101 10.80 11.14 20.16
C SER A 101 11.24 12.45 20.80
N LEU A 102 11.85 13.37 20.03
CA LEU A 102 12.10 14.74 20.49
C LEU A 102 10.80 15.47 20.83
N THR A 103 9.80 15.46 19.94
CA THR A 103 8.50 16.10 20.16
C THR A 103 7.80 15.54 21.41
N SER A 104 7.91 14.23 21.65
CA SER A 104 7.37 13.62 22.87
C SER A 104 8.11 14.10 24.12
N HIS A 105 9.44 14.12 24.08
CA HIS A 105 10.25 14.60 25.19
C HIS A 105 10.04 16.09 25.51
N GLN A 106 9.84 16.95 24.51
CA GLN A 106 9.57 18.37 24.73
C GLN A 106 8.32 18.63 25.59
N ARG A 107 7.39 17.67 25.68
CA ARG A 107 6.22 17.77 26.57
C ARG A 107 6.61 17.73 28.05
N THR A 108 7.64 16.96 28.42
CA THR A 108 8.09 16.87 29.83
C THR A 108 8.69 18.18 30.32
N HIS A 109 9.26 18.99 29.43
CA HIS A 109 9.73 20.34 29.78
C HIS A 109 8.56 21.28 30.06
N LYS A 110 7.43 21.14 29.35
CA LYS A 110 6.24 21.98 29.57
C LYS A 110 5.57 21.71 30.91
N GLU A 111 5.58 20.46 31.38
CA GLU A 111 5.04 20.08 32.70
C GLU A 111 5.93 20.57 33.85
N ALA A 112 7.26 20.56 33.68
CA ALA A 112 8.20 21.03 34.71
C ALA A 112 8.11 22.54 35.00
N HIS A 113 7.56 23.35 34.09
CA HIS A 113 7.38 24.79 34.29
C HIS A 113 6.13 25.16 35.10
N LEU A 114 5.25 24.20 35.43
CA LEU A 114 4.02 24.45 36.19
C LEU A 114 4.14 24.11 37.69
N THR A 115 5.31 23.68 38.16
CA THR A 115 5.60 23.50 39.58
C THR A 115 6.89 24.24 39.95
N PRO A 116 6.82 25.53 40.33
CA PRO A 116 7.87 26.16 41.14
C PRO A 116 7.78 25.59 42.55
N GLY A 117 8.90 25.07 43.05
CA GLY A 117 9.09 24.75 44.47
C GLY A 117 9.22 26.01 45.32
#